data_AF-A0A0S8JQZ3-F1
#
_entry.id   AF-A0A0S8JQZ3-F1
#
_cell.length_a   1.000
_cell.length_b   1.000
_cell.length_c   1.000
_cell.angle_alpha   90.00
_cell.angle_beta   90.00
_cell.angle_gamma   90.00
#
_symmetry.space_group_name_H-M   'P 1'
#
loop_
_entity.id
_entity.type
_entity.pdbx_description
1 polymer ?
#
loop_
_entity_poly.entity_id
_entity_poly.type
_entity_poly.pdbx_seq_one_letter_code
_entity_poly.pdbx_strand_id
1 'polypeptide(L)'
;LVCNTESLGEQIQEQFPNAKVVKAFNTLTAELMVNPGNLPEDHDLFICGNDKAAKDRFTTFLTNELGWKSIIDLGGIASARGMEMILPLWINLYMNFQSANFNFKIVRQT
;
A
#
# COMPACT_ATOMS: atom_id res chain seq x y z
N LEU A 1 17.60 16.74 9.63
CA LEU A 1 16.47 16.21 8.84
C LEU A 1 15.34 15.88 9.79
N VAL A 2 14.14 16.44 9.60
CA VAL A 2 13.00 16.23 10.51
C VAL A 2 12.08 15.20 9.86
N CYS A 3 12.26 13.92 10.22
CA CYS A 3 11.52 12.70 9.83
C CYS A 3 11.50 12.24 8.35
N ASN A 4 11.25 10.94 8.14
CA ASN A 4 11.00 10.26 6.85
C ASN A 4 12.15 10.28 5.83
N THR A 5 13.39 10.18 6.31
CA THR A 5 14.57 10.05 5.46
C THR A 5 14.85 8.63 4.99
N GLU A 6 14.14 7.65 5.56
CA GLU A 6 14.25 6.23 5.28
C GLU A 6 12.94 5.54 5.71
N SER A 7 12.65 4.38 5.13
CA SER A 7 11.50 3.53 5.43
C SER A 7 11.93 2.11 5.80
N LEU A 8 11.04 1.37 6.45
CA LEU A 8 11.26 -0.06 6.70
C LEU A 8 11.40 -0.83 5.38
N GLY A 9 10.64 -0.44 4.34
CA GLY A 9 10.78 -1.02 3.00
C GLY A 9 12.20 -0.87 2.42
N GLU A 10 12.81 0.29 2.59
CA GLU A 10 14.21 0.54 2.17
C GLU A 10 15.20 -0.28 2.98
N GLN A 11 15.06 -0.32 4.31
CA GLN A 11 15.94 -1.12 5.18
C GLN A 11 15.92 -2.61 4.81
N ILE A 12 14.74 -3.16 4.52
CA ILE A 12 14.62 -4.56 4.07
C ILE A 12 15.30 -4.75 2.72
N GLN A 13 15.12 -3.83 1.77
CA GLN A 13 15.75 -3.94 0.45
C GLN A 13 17.28 -3.82 0.53
N GLU A 14 17.80 -2.98 1.41
CA GLU A 14 19.25 -2.83 1.67
C GLU A 14 19.81 -4.09 2.33
N GLN A 15 19.11 -4.65 3.33
CA GLN A 15 19.53 -5.86 4.02
C GLN A 15 19.56 -7.09 3.10
N PHE A 16 18.68 -7.13 2.10
CA PHE A 16 18.57 -8.22 1.14
C PHE A 16 18.69 -7.70 -0.30
N PRO A 17 19.89 -7.33 -0.77
CA PRO A 17 20.07 -6.62 -2.04
C PRO A 17 19.65 -7.43 -3.27
N ASN A 18 19.63 -8.77 -3.16
CA ASN A 18 19.18 -9.66 -4.24
C ASN A 18 17.66 -9.92 -4.20
N ALA A 19 16.97 -9.55 -3.13
CA ALA A 19 15.52 -9.65 -3.05
C ALA A 19 14.87 -8.53 -3.88
N LYS A 20 13.72 -8.82 -4.47
CA LYS A 20 12.91 -7.84 -5.21
C LYS A 20 11.77 -7.38 -4.31
N VAL A 21 12.06 -6.42 -3.43
CA VAL A 21 11.10 -6.00 -2.40
C VAL A 21 9.95 -5.21 -3.04
N VAL A 22 8.72 -5.57 -2.68
CA VAL A 22 7.49 -4.84 -3.01
C VAL A 22 6.77 -4.53 -1.71
N LYS A 23 6.56 -3.24 -1.42
CA LYS A 23 5.75 -2.76 -0.30
C LYS A 23 4.28 -2.69 -0.73
N ALA A 24 3.39 -3.21 0.09
CA ALA A 24 1.94 -3.15 -0.10
C ALA A 24 1.20 -3.26 1.23
N PHE A 25 -0.11 -3.06 1.20
CA PHE A 25 -1.10 -3.36 2.26
C PHE A 25 -1.01 -2.58 3.58
N ASN A 26 0.09 -1.88 3.88
CA ASN A 26 0.26 -1.24 5.20
C ASN A 26 -0.70 -0.08 5.49
N THR A 27 -1.52 0.34 4.53
CA THR A 27 -2.39 1.53 4.61
C THR A 27 -3.86 1.20 4.89
N LEU A 28 -4.19 -0.06 5.18
CA LEU A 28 -5.55 -0.53 5.40
C LEU A 28 -5.60 -1.68 6.41
N THR A 29 -6.81 -2.01 6.87
CA THR A 29 -7.04 -3.17 7.75
C THR A 29 -6.87 -4.51 7.03
N ALA A 30 -6.51 -5.55 7.79
CA ALA A 30 -6.26 -6.90 7.26
C ALA A 30 -7.45 -7.51 6.51
N GLU A 31 -8.67 -7.27 6.99
CA GLU A 31 -9.88 -7.80 6.34
C GLU A 31 -10.02 -7.33 4.89
N LEU A 32 -9.75 -6.04 4.65
CA LEU A 32 -9.82 -5.43 3.33
C LEU A 32 -8.66 -5.83 2.42
N MET A 33 -7.57 -6.41 2.94
CA MET A 33 -6.45 -6.90 2.12
C MET A 33 -6.88 -8.04 1.20
N VAL A 34 -7.79 -8.90 1.68
CA VAL A 34 -8.26 -10.10 1.00
C VAL A 34 -9.72 -10.02 0.54
N ASN A 35 -10.50 -9.09 1.11
CA ASN A 35 -11.89 -8.83 0.74
C ASN A 35 -12.11 -7.34 0.42
N PRO A 36 -11.47 -6.77 -0.63
CA PRO A 36 -11.59 -5.35 -0.94
C PRO A 36 -13.04 -4.94 -1.29
N GLY A 37 -13.88 -5.88 -1.73
CA GLY A 37 -15.30 -5.64 -2.02
C GLY A 37 -16.20 -5.44 -0.80
N ASN A 38 -15.70 -5.51 0.43
CA ASN A 38 -16.49 -5.26 1.65
C ASN A 38 -16.86 -3.78 1.83
N LEU A 39 -16.21 -2.87 1.11
CA LEU A 39 -16.59 -1.45 1.07
C LEU A 39 -17.59 -1.18 -0.07
N PRO A 40 -18.49 -0.18 0.10
CA PRO A 40 -19.51 0.13 -0.90
C PRO A 40 -18.95 0.74 -2.19
N GLU A 41 -17.74 1.29 -2.15
CA GLU A 41 -17.06 1.88 -3.30
C GLU A 41 -15.68 1.24 -3.52
N ASP A 42 -15.23 1.23 -4.78
CA ASP A 42 -13.88 0.78 -5.13
C ASP A 42 -12.84 1.76 -4.56
N HIS A 43 -11.93 1.24 -3.74
CA HIS A 43 -10.82 1.97 -3.13
C HIS A 43 -9.47 1.54 -3.73
N ASP A 44 -8.40 2.24 -3.38
CA ASP A 44 -7.10 2.04 -4.02
C ASP A 44 -6.10 1.34 -3.08
N LEU A 45 -5.40 0.35 -3.62
CA LEU A 45 -4.21 -0.22 -3.00
C LEU A 45 -2.97 0.46 -3.56
N PHE A 46 -2.07 0.90 -2.68
CA PHE A 46 -0.77 1.42 -3.07
C PHE A 46 0.27 0.31 -3.08
N ILE A 47 1.11 0.28 -4.11
CA ILE A 47 2.31 -0.55 -4.17
C ILE A 47 3.55 0.28 -4.52
N CYS A 48 4.73 -0.13 -4.06
CA CYS A 48 5.99 0.40 -4.56
C CYS A 48 7.12 -0.63 -4.45
N GLY A 49 8.19 -0.45 -5.22
CA GLY A 49 9.31 -1.38 -5.31
C GLY A 49 10.17 -1.12 -6.54
N ASN A 50 11.45 -1.51 -6.49
CA ASN A 50 12.41 -1.16 -7.55
C ASN A 50 12.28 -2.02 -8.80
N ASP A 51 11.88 -3.28 -8.67
CA ASP A 51 11.78 -4.22 -9.78
C ASP A 51 10.38 -4.21 -10.39
N LYS A 52 10.26 -3.77 -11.65
CA LYS A 52 8.98 -3.68 -12.35
C LYS A 52 8.31 -5.06 -12.50
N ALA A 53 9.05 -6.10 -12.83
CA ALA A 53 8.47 -7.43 -13.06
C ALA A 53 7.92 -8.05 -11.77
N ALA A 54 8.56 -7.80 -10.63
CA ALA A 54 8.06 -8.20 -9.32
C ALA A 54 6.75 -7.49 -8.98
N LYS A 55 6.68 -6.17 -9.22
CA LYS A 55 5.44 -5.40 -9.06
C LYS A 55 4.33 -5.90 -9.99
N ASP A 56 4.62 -6.11 -11.27
CA ASP A 56 3.65 -6.61 -12.24
C ASP A 56 3.08 -7.97 -11.83
N ARG A 57 3.96 -8.92 -11.44
CA ARG A 57 3.54 -10.25 -10.94
C ARG A 57 2.65 -10.13 -9.71
N PHE A 58 3.01 -9.25 -8.79
CA PHE A 58 2.23 -9.02 -7.58
C PHE A 58 0.87 -8.39 -7.90
N THR A 59 0.82 -7.37 -8.75
CA THR A 59 -0.43 -6.77 -9.26
C THR A 59 -1.35 -7.81 -9.91
N THR A 60 -0.82 -8.70 -10.75
CA THR A 60 -1.62 -9.80 -11.32
C THR A 60 -2.22 -10.71 -10.25
N PHE A 61 -1.43 -11.07 -9.23
CA PHE A 61 -1.93 -11.85 -8.10
C PHE A 61 -3.03 -11.10 -7.33
N LEU A 62 -2.83 -9.82 -7.02
CA LEU A 62 -3.80 -8.98 -6.32
C LEU A 62 -5.15 -8.91 -7.05
N THR A 63 -5.12 -8.73 -8.38
CA THR A 63 -6.33 -8.62 -9.18
C THR A 63 -7.03 -9.97 -9.34
N ASN A 64 -6.29 -11.03 -9.66
CA ASN A 64 -6.87 -12.33 -9.99
C ASN A 64 -7.32 -13.13 -8.76
N GLU A 65 -6.54 -13.05 -7.67
CA GLU A 65 -6.75 -13.91 -6.49
C GLU A 65 -7.41 -13.17 -5.33
N LEU A 66 -7.14 -11.86 -5.18
CA LEU A 66 -7.65 -11.06 -4.05
C LEU A 66 -8.72 -10.04 -4.44
N GLY A 67 -9.09 -9.95 -5.73
CA GLY A 67 -10.20 -9.11 -6.18
C GLY A 67 -9.94 -7.60 -6.17
N TRP A 68 -8.67 -7.16 -6.11
CA TRP A 68 -8.33 -5.74 -6.17
C TRP A 68 -8.56 -5.16 -7.58
N LYS A 69 -9.44 -4.17 -7.67
CA LYS A 69 -9.78 -3.51 -8.94
C LYS A 69 -8.96 -2.25 -9.26
N SER A 70 -8.42 -1.60 -8.23
CA SER A 70 -7.62 -0.38 -8.38
C SER A 70 -6.32 -0.49 -7.59
N ILE A 71 -5.21 -0.47 -8.32
CA ILE A 71 -3.86 -0.58 -7.78
C ILE A 71 -3.04 0.59 -8.34
N ILE A 72 -2.43 1.37 -7.46
CA ILE A 72 -1.61 2.52 -7.80
C ILE A 72 -0.15 2.20 -7.49
N ASP A 73 0.67 2.10 -8.54
CA ASP A 73 2.12 1.98 -8.43
C ASP A 73 2.75 3.35 -8.17
N LEU A 74 3.30 3.53 -6.96
CA LEU A 74 3.96 4.77 -6.53
C LEU A 74 5.44 4.84 -6.94
N GLY A 75 5.94 3.87 -7.70
CA GLY A 75 7.31 3.85 -8.22
C GLY A 75 8.26 2.98 -7.39
N GLY A 76 9.46 3.50 -7.12
CA GLY A 76 10.55 2.79 -6.45
C GLY A 76 10.34 2.61 -4.95
N ILE A 77 11.22 1.84 -4.30
CA ILE A 77 11.08 1.47 -2.87
C ILE A 77 11.10 2.69 -1.92
N ALA A 78 11.73 3.80 -2.32
CA ALA A 78 11.71 5.05 -1.54
C ALA A 78 10.30 5.61 -1.31
N SER A 79 9.33 5.28 -2.18
CA SER A 79 7.92 5.67 -1.99
C SER A 79 7.26 4.98 -0.78
N ALA A 80 7.88 3.93 -0.23
CA ALA A 80 7.39 3.26 0.99
C ALA A 80 7.36 4.22 2.19
N ARG A 81 8.20 5.27 2.20
CA ARG A 81 8.17 6.33 3.21
C ARG A 81 6.79 6.97 3.31
N GLY A 82 6.24 7.41 2.17
CA GLY A 82 4.91 8.02 2.12
C GLY A 82 3.81 7.05 2.55
N MET A 83 3.91 5.78 2.12
CA MET A 83 2.95 4.75 2.53
C MET A 83 2.99 4.49 4.05
N GLU A 84 4.17 4.43 4.66
CA GLU A 84 4.34 4.20 6.11
C GLU A 84 3.84 5.41 6.92
N MET A 85 4.05 6.63 6.40
CA MET A 85 3.55 7.86 7.01
C MET A 85 2.03 8.01 7.01
N ILE A 86 1.29 7.20 6.25
CA ILE A 86 -0.18 7.17 6.32
C ILE A 86 -0.67 6.60 7.65
N LEU A 87 0.13 5.75 8.32
CA LEU A 87 -0.32 5.02 9.52
C LEU A 87 -0.86 5.94 10.64
N PRO A 88 -0.20 7.04 11.04
CA PRO A 88 -0.76 7.96 12.04
C PRO A 88 -2.11 8.57 11.63
N LEU A 89 -2.29 8.91 10.35
CA LEU A 89 -3.57 9.40 9.84
C LEU A 89 -4.64 8.29 9.90
N TRP A 90 -4.29 7.08 9.48
CA TRP A 90 -5.17 5.92 9.54
C TRP A 90 -5.62 5.63 10.98
N ILE A 91 -4.70 5.70 11.96
CA ILE A 91 -5.02 5.52 13.39
C ILE A 91 -6.01 6.58 13.87
N ASN A 92 -5.83 7.85 13.50
CA ASN A 92 -6.77 8.91 13.89
C ASN A 92 -8.17 8.67 13.32
N LEU A 93 -8.28 8.22 12.06
CA LEU A 93 -9.55 7.86 11.44
C LEU A 93 -10.20 6.65 12.13
N TYR A 94 -9.42 5.61 12.42
CA TYR A 94 -9.88 4.44 13.17
C TYR A 94 -10.47 4.82 14.53
N MET A 95 -9.77 5.67 15.29
CA MET A 95 -10.25 6.14 16.60
C MET A 95 -11.51 7.01 16.47
N ASN A 96 -11.63 7.82 15.42
CA ASN A 96 -12.79 8.68 15.20
C ASN A 96 -14.02 7.87 14.76
N PHE A 97 -13.85 6.94 13.82
CA PHE A 97 -14.94 6.12 13.29
C PHE A 97 -15.31 4.94 14.18
N GLN A 98 -14.45 4.58 15.14
CA GLN A 98 -14.56 3.37 15.96
C GLN A 98 -14.71 2.09 15.11
N SER A 99 -14.15 2.12 13.91
CA SER A 99 -14.23 1.06 12.92
C SER A 99 -12.99 1.10 12.03
N ALA A 100 -12.46 -0.07 11.69
CA ALA A 100 -11.34 -0.21 10.75
C ALA A 100 -11.81 -0.41 9.29
N ASN A 101 -13.13 -0.47 9.07
CA ASN A 101 -13.72 -0.80 7.78
C ASN A 101 -13.87 0.45 6.90
N PHE A 102 -12.72 1.02 6.54
CA PHE A 102 -12.57 2.16 5.64
C PHE A 102 -11.23 2.05 4.89
N ASN A 103 -11.11 2.72 3.75
CA ASN A 103 -9.84 2.84 3.04
C ASN A 103 -9.80 4.14 2.22
N PHE A 104 -8.64 4.44 1.63
CA PHE A 104 -8.42 5.63 0.81
C PHE A 104 -8.84 5.42 -0.64
N LYS A 105 -9.47 6.45 -1.22
CA LYS A 105 -9.73 6.56 -2.66
C LYS A 105 -9.10 7.84 -3.19
N ILE A 106 -8.26 7.71 -4.20
CA ILE A 106 -7.62 8.81 -4.91
C ILE A 106 -8.48 9.18 -6.12
N VAL A 107 -9.06 10.37 -6.06
CA VAL A 107 -9.82 10.96 -7.17
C VAL A 107 -8.90 11.92 -7.92
N ARG A 108 -8.78 11.76 -9.24
CA ARG A 108 -7.95 12.61 -10.11
C ARG A 108 -8.67 12.88 -11.43
N GLN A 109 -8.37 14.03 -12.04
CA GLN A 109 -8.80 14.32 -13.41
C GLN A 109 -7.97 13.45 -14.37
N THR A 110 -8.64 12.72 -15.25
CA THR A 110 -8.03 11.93 -16.34
C THR A 110 -7.95 12.75 -17.62
#